data_AF-A0A4Q2L5H0-F1
#
_entry.id   AF-A0A4Q2L5H0-F1
#
_cell.length_a   1.000
_cell.length_b   1.000
_cell.length_c   1.000
_cell.angle_alpha   90.00
_cell.angle_beta   90.00
_cell.angle_gamma   90.00
#
_symmetry.space_group_name_H-M   'P 1'
#
loop_
_entity.id
_entity.type
_entity.pdbx_description
1 polymer ?
#
loop_
_entity_poly.entity_id
_entity_poly.type
_entity_poly.pdbx_seq_one_letter_code
_entity_poly.pdbx_strand_id
1 'polypeptide(L)'
;MARDAPRWHPLLAAVEGPILTWRMLDPEGREYGVIRLVRVGGEPKYRTEFRGKLIGYGGTLRQACERVHYEYIAAHAPQGGHAATYPIHTPSTASSNAQRLSI
;
A
#
# COMPACT_ATOMS: atom_id res chain seq x y z
N MET A 1 15.89 -20.60 11.18
CA MET A 1 15.28 -19.28 10.93
C MET A 1 14.54 -19.38 9.60
N ALA A 2 13.22 -19.54 9.59
CA ALA A 2 12.46 -19.43 8.34
C ALA A 2 12.65 -17.99 7.83
N ARG A 3 13.08 -17.81 6.59
CA ARG A 3 13.09 -16.49 5.97
C ARG A 3 11.63 -16.05 5.85
N ASP A 4 11.29 -14.88 6.38
CA ASP A 4 9.97 -14.28 6.14
C ASP A 4 9.71 -14.25 4.63
N ALA A 5 8.56 -14.77 4.22
CA ALA A 5 8.17 -14.75 2.82
C ALA A 5 8.16 -13.30 2.30
N PRO A 6 8.63 -13.04 1.06
CA PRO A 6 8.64 -11.68 0.53
C PRO A 6 7.21 -11.14 0.47
N ARG A 7 6.90 -10.18 1.35
CA ARG A 7 5.66 -9.41 1.26
C ARG A 7 5.78 -8.35 0.17
N TRP A 8 4.66 -8.08 -0.51
CA TRP A 8 4.56 -6.95 -1.41
C TRP A 8 4.97 -5.66 -0.68
N HIS A 9 5.69 -4.77 -1.39
CA HIS A 9 6.18 -3.52 -0.83
C HIS A 9 6.16 -2.41 -1.89
N PRO A 10 5.73 -1.18 -1.56
CA PRO A 10 5.65 -0.06 -2.50
C PRO A 10 7.01 0.51 -2.92
N LEU A 11 8.12 -0.18 -2.65
CA LEU A 11 9.46 0.33 -2.98
C LEU A 11 9.63 0.41 -4.49
N LEU A 12 8.99 -0.48 -5.24
CA LEU A 12 9.01 -0.49 -6.71
C LEU A 12 8.27 0.70 -7.33
N ALA A 13 7.42 1.39 -6.57
CA ALA A 13 6.78 2.63 -7.02
C ALA A 13 7.70 3.86 -6.87
N ALA A 14 8.84 3.71 -6.17
CA ALA A 14 9.80 4.78 -5.99
C ALA A 14 10.74 4.86 -7.20
N VAL A 15 10.69 5.98 -7.91
CA VAL A 15 11.59 6.31 -9.01
C VAL A 15 12.62 7.29 -8.52
N GLU A 16 13.90 6.96 -8.71
CA GLU A 16 15.01 7.86 -8.40
C GLU A 16 14.91 9.15 -9.22
N GLY A 17 15.06 10.28 -8.55
CA GLY A 17 15.09 11.60 -9.14
C GLY A 17 16.49 12.20 -9.08
N PRO A 18 16.61 13.53 -8.91
CA PRO A 18 17.87 14.16 -8.54
C PRO A 18 18.45 13.54 -7.26
N ILE A 19 19.73 13.83 -7.00
CA ILE A 19 20.47 13.33 -5.84
C ILE A 19 19.60 13.29 -4.58
N LEU A 20 19.62 12.12 -3.93
CA LEU A 20 18.96 11.89 -2.64
C LEU A 20 17.44 12.13 -2.64
N THR A 21 16.80 12.07 -3.82
CA THR A 21 15.37 12.30 -3.98
C THR A 21 14.73 11.15 -4.73
N TRP A 22 13.55 10.74 -4.29
CA TRP A 22 12.72 9.74 -4.95
C TRP A 22 11.30 10.27 -5.11
N ARG A 23 10.69 10.00 -6.25
CA ARG A 23 9.28 10.29 -6.53
C ARG A 23 8.50 8.99 -6.47
N MET A 24 7.36 9.01 -5.79
CA MET A 24 6.44 7.88 -5.73
C MET A 24 5.41 8.04 -6.84
N LEU A 25 5.38 7.09 -7.78
CA LEU A 25 4.50 7.12 -8.95
C LEU A 25 3.39 6.08 -8.83
N ASP A 26 2.18 6.45 -9.21
CA ASP A 26 1.06 5.51 -9.36
C ASP A 26 1.20 4.67 -10.65
N PRO A 27 0.33 3.66 -10.87
CA PRO A 27 0.37 2.84 -12.09
C PRO A 27 0.22 3.63 -13.39
N GLU A 28 -0.43 4.79 -13.35
CA GLU A 28 -0.60 5.72 -14.47
C GLU A 28 0.60 6.68 -14.65
N GLY A 29 1.63 6.54 -13.81
CA GLY A 29 2.86 7.35 -13.86
C GLY A 29 2.73 8.73 -13.20
N ARG A 30 1.64 9.01 -12.48
CA ARG A 30 1.44 10.28 -11.78
C ARG A 30 2.15 10.27 -10.44
N GLU A 31 2.80 11.37 -10.12
CA GLU A 31 3.44 11.55 -8.83
C GLU A 31 2.38 11.74 -7.73
N TYR A 32 2.47 10.94 -6.67
CA TYR A 32 1.65 11.12 -5.48
C TYR A 32 2.44 11.51 -4.23
N GLY A 33 3.76 11.33 -4.24
CA GLY A 33 4.59 11.79 -3.14
C GLY A 33 6.08 11.86 -3.45
N VAL A 34 6.80 12.49 -2.54
CA VAL A 34 8.23 12.80 -2.68
C VAL A 34 8.94 12.36 -1.41
N ILE A 35 10.09 11.72 -1.59
CA ILE A 35 10.98 11.31 -0.51
C ILE A 35 12.34 11.98 -0.71
N ARG A 36 12.88 12.60 0.33
CA ARG A 36 14.20 13.24 0.31
C ARG A 36 15.06 12.76 1.47
N LEU A 37 16.31 12.41 1.24
CA LEU A 37 17.26 12.22 2.33
C LEU A 37 17.70 13.59 2.85
N VAL A 38 17.51 13.82 4.13
CA VAL A 38 17.88 15.05 4.83
C VAL A 38 18.63 14.71 6.12
N ARG A 39 19.23 15.70 6.78
CA ARG A 39 19.73 15.54 8.15
C ARG A 39 18.80 16.22 9.14
N VAL A 40 18.44 15.51 10.20
CA VAL A 40 17.64 16.02 11.31
C VAL A 40 18.42 15.74 12.60
N GLY A 41 18.86 16.80 13.28
CA GLY A 41 19.74 16.65 14.46
C GLY A 41 21.06 15.94 14.15
N GLY A 42 21.61 16.13 12.95
CA GLY A 42 22.84 15.47 12.48
C GLY A 42 22.63 14.10 11.85
N GLU A 43 21.52 13.43 12.15
CA GLU A 43 21.23 12.07 11.66
C GLU A 43 20.53 12.07 10.29
N PRO A 44 20.89 11.16 9.36
CA PRO A 44 20.18 11.01 8.09
C PRO A 44 18.75 10.49 8.33
N LYS A 45 17.77 11.14 7.70
CA LYS A 45 16.35 10.76 7.73
C LYS A 45 15.74 10.91 6.34
N TYR A 46 14.79 10.04 6.01
CA TYR A 46 14.01 10.12 4.78
C TYR A 46 12.77 10.97 5.04
N ARG A 47 12.81 12.25 4.70
CA ARG A 47 11.67 13.16 4.74
C ARG A 47 10.62 12.70 3.72
N THR A 48 9.39 12.48 4.18
CA THR A 48 8.28 11.98 3.35
C THR A 48 7.22 13.05 3.16
N GLU A 49 6.86 13.30 1.91
CA GLU A 49 5.82 14.25 1.52
C GLU A 49 4.75 13.58 0.67
N PHE A 50 3.50 13.93 0.92
CA PHE A 50 2.34 13.50 0.14
C PHE A 50 1.59 14.75 -0.35
N ARG A 51 1.42 14.89 -1.66
CA ARG A 51 0.81 16.08 -2.30
C ARG A 51 1.37 17.41 -1.76
N GLY A 52 2.70 17.47 -1.60
CA GLY A 52 3.42 18.65 -1.09
C GLY A 52 3.37 18.88 0.42
N LYS A 53 2.63 18.07 1.18
CA LYS A 53 2.55 18.15 2.65
C LYS A 53 3.55 17.20 3.29
N LEU A 54 4.33 17.68 4.26
CA LEU A 54 5.15 16.83 5.11
C LEU A 54 4.27 15.91 5.96
N ILE A 55 4.46 14.60 5.82
CA ILE A 55 3.74 13.57 6.58
C ILE A 55 4.66 12.84 7.57
N GLY A 56 5.97 13.12 7.56
CA GLY A 56 6.92 12.62 8.57
C GLY A 56 8.30 12.28 8.03
N TYR A 57 9.00 11.39 8.75
CA TYR A 57 10.37 10.96 8.46
C TYR A 57 10.57 9.44 8.64
N GLY A 58 11.08 8.75 7.63
CA GLY A 58 11.47 7.33 7.70
C GLY A 58 12.93 7.17 8.15
N GLY A 59 13.22 6.08 8.87
CA GLY A 59 14.60 5.66 9.16
C GLY A 59 15.26 4.93 7.98
N THR A 60 14.45 4.39 7.06
CA THR A 60 14.90 3.75 5.82
C THR A 60 14.04 4.20 4.65
N LEU A 61 14.56 4.02 3.42
CA LEU A 61 13.77 4.27 2.21
C LEU A 61 12.52 3.39 2.16
N ARG A 62 12.61 2.12 2.56
CA ARG A 62 11.46 1.20 2.63
C ARG A 62 10.34 1.77 3.50
N GLN A 63 10.66 2.16 4.73
CA GLN A 63 9.70 2.75 5.65
C GLN A 63 9.12 4.08 5.11
N ALA A 64 9.94 4.88 4.42
CA ALA A 64 9.49 6.12 3.81
C ALA A 64 8.49 5.86 2.67
N CYS A 65 8.78 4.90 1.79
CA CYS A 65 7.86 4.48 0.72
C CYS A 65 6.55 3.93 1.28
N GLU A 66 6.61 3.10 2.31
CA GLU A 66 5.41 2.60 3.00
C GLU A 66 4.56 3.74 3.52
N ARG A 67 5.15 4.68 4.25
CA ARG A 67 4.41 5.82 4.81
C ARG A 67 3.72 6.65 3.73
N VAL A 68 4.42 7.02 2.66
CA VAL A 68 3.83 7.80 1.56
C VAL A 68 2.72 7.00 0.87
N HIS A 69 2.90 5.70 0.69
CA HIS A 69 1.91 4.83 0.08
C HIS A 69 0.66 4.61 0.95
N TYR A 70 0.82 4.52 2.28
CA TYR A 70 -0.32 4.46 3.19
C TYR A 70 -1.19 5.70 3.11
N GLU A 71 -0.59 6.90 3.07
CA GLU A 71 -1.34 8.15 2.85
C GLU A 71 -2.03 8.17 1.48
N TYR A 72 -1.37 7.63 0.44
CA TYR A 72 -1.99 7.47 -0.87
C TYR A 72 -3.24 6.58 -0.81
N ILE A 73 -3.17 5.39 -0.21
CA ILE A 73 -4.33 4.49 -0.06
C ILE A 73 -5.42 5.17 0.77
N ALA A 74 -5.06 5.77 1.90
CA ALA A 74 -6.01 6.45 2.78
C ALA A 74 -6.76 7.57 2.05
N ALA A 75 -6.10 8.31 1.16
CA ALA A 75 -6.72 9.35 0.35
C ALA A 75 -7.72 8.82 -0.71
N HIS A 76 -7.66 7.53 -1.05
CA HIS A 76 -8.61 6.86 -1.96
C HIS A 76 -9.72 6.11 -1.21
N ALA A 77 -9.60 5.96 0.11
CA ALA A 77 -10.63 5.32 0.90
C ALA A 77 -11.88 6.22 0.98
N PRO A 78 -13.10 5.63 1.01
CA PRO A 78 -14.30 6.40 1.31
C PRO A 78 -14.13 7.10 2.66
N GLN A 79 -14.31 8.42 2.72
CA GLN A 79 -14.21 9.22 3.95
C GLN A 79 -15.43 8.99 4.87
N GLY A 80 -15.72 7.74 5.24
CA GLY A 80 -16.86 7.36 6.08
C GLY A 80 -18.15 7.02 5.34
N GLY A 81 -18.10 6.79 4.02
CA GLY A 81 -19.23 6.18 3.31
C GLY A 81 -19.34 4.70 3.71
N HIS A 82 -20.55 4.26 4.11
CA HIS A 82 -20.82 2.86 4.41
C HIS A 82 -20.20 1.96 3.33
N ALA A 83 -19.40 0.97 3.74
CA ALA A 83 -18.95 -0.06 2.83
C ALA A 83 -20.19 -0.62 2.13
N ALA A 84 -20.21 -0.54 0.80
CA ALA A 84 -21.29 -1.12 0.02
C ALA A 84 -21.42 -2.60 0.44
N THR A 85 -22.56 -2.93 1.02
CA THR A 85 -22.89 -4.31 1.37
C THR A 85 -23.26 -4.99 0.06
N TYR A 86 -22.26 -5.58 -0.60
CA TYR A 86 -22.53 -6.46 -1.72
C TYR A 86 -23.07 -7.79 -1.16
N PRO A 87 -24.24 -8.26 -1.59
CA PRO A 87 -24.68 -9.61 -1.23
C PRO A 87 -23.68 -10.60 -1.81
N ILE A 88 -22.88 -11.23 -0.96
CA ILE A 88 -22.06 -12.36 -1.36
C ILE A 88 -23.01 -13.52 -1.62
N HIS A 89 -23.32 -13.76 -2.89
CA HIS A 89 -24.00 -14.98 -3.31
C HIS A 89 -22.99 -16.13 -3.24
N THR A 90 -22.84 -16.73 -2.07
CA THR A 90 -22.17 -18.02 -1.96
C THR A 90 -23.02 -19.03 -2.75
N PRO A 91 -22.50 -19.65 -3.83
CA PRO A 91 -23.26 -20.66 -4.53
C PRO A 91 -23.59 -21.80 -3.56
N SER A 92 -24.87 -22.18 -3.51
CA SER A 92 -25.29 -23.38 -2.78
C SER A 92 -24.46 -24.55 -3.27
N THR A 93 -23.66 -25.13 -2.37
CA THR A 93 -23.11 -26.46 -2.61
C THR A 93 -24.32 -27.39 -2.73
N ALA A 94 -24.50 -27.97 -3.91
CA ALA A 94 -25.58 -28.90 -4.18
C ALA A 94 -25.63 -29.95 -3.05
N SER A 95 -26.76 -29.99 -2.35
CA SER A 95 -27.06 -31.01 -1.36
C SER A 95 -26.89 -32.40 -1.98
N SER A 96 -26.14 -33.25 -1.29
CA SER A 96 -25.85 -34.63 -1.66
C SER A 96 -27.09 -35.36 -2.18
N ASN A 97 -26.91 -36.03 -3.31
CA ASN A 97 -27.91 -36.85 -3.99
C ASN A 97 -28.33 -38.05 -3.10
N ALA A 98 -29.30 -37.84 -2.22
CA ALA A 98 -29.92 -38.89 -1.41
C ALA A 98 -31.14 -39.44 -2.15
N GLN A 99 -30.93 -40.16 -3.25
CA GLN A 99 -31.93 -41.04 -3.84
C GLN A 99 -31.28 -41.94 -4.89
N ARG A 100 -31.03 -43.21 -4.53
CA ARG A 100 -31.37 -44.41 -5.30
C ARG A 100 -30.75 -45.64 -4.64
N LEU A 101 -31.56 -46.42 -3.94
CA LEU A 101 -31.50 -47.89 -3.89
C LEU A 101 -32.76 -48.37 -3.14
N SER A 102 -33.83 -48.55 -3.92
CA SER A 102 -34.94 -49.43 -3.59
C SER A 102 -35.25 -50.21 -4.86
N ILE A 103 -34.74 -51.44 -4.90
CA ILE A 103 -35.28 -52.71 -5.42
C ILE A 103 -34.13 -53.71 -5.34
#